data_AF-A0A2M7YUW0-F1
#
_entry.id   AF-A0A2M7YUW0-F1
#
_cell.length_a   1.000
_cell.length_b   1.000
_cell.length_c   1.000
_cell.angle_alpha   90.00
_cell.angle_beta   90.00
_cell.angle_gamma   90.00
#
_symmetry.space_group_name_H-M   'P 1'
#
loop_
_entity.id
_entity.type
_entity.pdbx_description
1 polymer ?
#
loop_
_entity_poly.entity_id
_entity_poly.type
_entity_poly.pdbx_seq_one_letter_code
_entity_poly.pdbx_strand_id
1 'polypeptide(L)'
;MRPRGSCPDPASLRPDGGRSRGGVRVSARRIRPVALAFPGGRGHGPDGDPVAGGVDTRTHRGGRSVRGLVTLTTDFGQRDPWVAQVRGVLASVWSRYPDFVGSAVDLGHDLPPHDVAAAAWFFCRASATWPAGTVHLAVVDPGVGTLRPAVACASAGSFYVGPGNGLLEFLTARDDLRVVILDRPLYQGHPLTGEISTTFHGRDVFAPAAAHLAAGVPLEQVGRPAGRDDLGRMPAEARSEAPCIVWIDRFGNAISDLDQDSADGRRAQATGRISLEGKVISGPVLTYGESAGETPFWYWGSGGTLEIGVRSRSAAELLGLRRGLVLEVPKS
;
A
#
# COMPACT_ATOMS: atom_id res chain seq x y z
N MET A 1 -63.78 23.40 -0.14
CA MET A 1 -62.55 23.89 -0.80
C MET A 1 -61.38 23.08 -0.23
N ARG A 2 -60.60 22.25 -0.92
CA ARG A 2 -60.53 21.68 -2.28
C ARG A 2 -60.11 20.19 -2.13
N PRO A 3 -60.34 19.31 -3.12
CA PRO A 3 -60.18 17.86 -3.00
C PRO A 3 -58.88 17.30 -3.61
N ARG A 4 -58.76 15.96 -3.48
CA ARG A 4 -57.72 15.00 -3.89
C ARG A 4 -57.24 15.08 -5.36
N GLY A 5 -56.03 14.58 -5.62
CA GLY A 5 -55.55 14.05 -6.92
C GLY A 5 -54.14 13.49 -6.74
N SER A 6 -53.93 12.16 -6.64
CA SER A 6 -53.81 11.15 -7.72
C SER A 6 -52.56 11.31 -8.60
N CYS A 7 -51.62 10.37 -8.40
CA CYS A 7 -50.41 10.13 -9.18
C CYS A 7 -50.76 9.61 -10.59
N PRO A 8 -50.05 10.01 -11.67
CA PRO A 8 -50.08 9.30 -12.94
C PRO A 8 -48.83 8.43 -13.16
N ASP A 9 -49.12 7.23 -13.67
CA ASP A 9 -48.24 6.17 -14.14
C ASP A 9 -47.70 6.50 -15.56
N PRO A 10 -46.38 6.39 -15.86
CA PRO A 10 -45.88 6.59 -17.21
C PRO A 10 -45.47 5.26 -17.86
N ALA A 11 -46.45 4.54 -18.42
CA ALA A 11 -46.23 3.51 -19.42
C ALA A 11 -46.82 3.96 -20.77
N SER A 12 -46.00 4.65 -21.58
CA SER A 12 -46.05 4.62 -23.04
C SER A 12 -45.18 5.76 -23.58
N LEU A 13 -44.17 5.40 -24.37
CA LEU A 13 -43.66 6.12 -25.54
C LEU A 13 -42.40 5.40 -26.03
N ARG A 14 -42.56 4.63 -27.11
CA ARG A 14 -41.44 4.21 -27.96
C ARG A 14 -41.08 5.37 -28.89
N PRO A 15 -39.80 5.50 -29.28
CA PRO A 15 -39.48 5.95 -30.62
C PRO A 15 -38.59 4.97 -31.37
N ASP A 16 -38.78 5.02 -32.69
CA ASP A 16 -38.23 4.20 -33.75
C ASP A 16 -36.70 4.22 -33.88
N GLY A 17 -36.22 3.19 -34.57
CA GLY A 17 -34.82 2.95 -34.85
C GLY A 17 -34.21 3.93 -35.85
N GLY A 18 -32.98 4.35 -35.54
CA GLY A 18 -32.08 5.05 -36.45
C GLY A 18 -30.65 4.57 -36.19
N ARG A 19 -30.12 3.74 -37.08
CA ARG A 19 -28.70 3.34 -37.09
C ARG A 19 -27.87 4.52 -37.60
N SER A 20 -26.88 4.95 -36.83
CA SER A 20 -25.66 5.55 -37.39
C SER A 20 -24.43 5.12 -36.59
N ARG A 21 -23.50 4.50 -37.30
CA ARG A 21 -22.21 4.00 -36.86
C ARG A 21 -21.31 5.15 -36.44
N GLY A 22 -20.64 5.02 -35.29
CA GLY A 22 -19.64 5.96 -34.82
C GLY A 22 -19.01 5.50 -33.50
N GLY A 23 -18.61 4.23 -33.43
CA GLY A 23 -17.94 3.69 -32.24
C GLY A 23 -16.51 4.22 -32.15
N VAL A 24 -16.32 5.33 -31.47
CA VAL A 24 -15.00 5.69 -30.91
C VAL A 24 -14.68 4.61 -29.88
N ARG A 25 -13.78 3.70 -30.23
CA ARG A 25 -13.14 2.83 -29.25
C ARG A 25 -12.31 3.73 -28.33
N VAL A 26 -12.90 4.15 -27.22
CA VAL A 26 -12.12 4.59 -26.07
C VAL A 26 -11.38 3.36 -25.59
N SER A 27 -10.10 3.27 -25.99
CA SER A 27 -9.15 2.33 -25.41
C SER A 27 -9.22 2.49 -23.91
N ALA A 28 -9.72 1.47 -23.21
CA ALA A 28 -9.64 1.40 -21.76
C ALA A 28 -8.16 1.32 -21.40
N ARG A 29 -7.53 2.49 -21.22
CA ARG A 29 -6.21 2.60 -20.62
C ARG A 29 -6.33 1.96 -19.24
N ARG A 30 -5.46 0.99 -18.96
CA ARG A 30 -5.38 0.37 -17.64
C ARG A 30 -4.99 1.46 -16.64
N ILE A 31 -5.93 1.88 -15.79
CA ILE A 31 -5.65 2.71 -14.62
C ILE A 31 -4.70 1.91 -13.74
N ARG A 32 -3.47 2.39 -13.55
CA ARG A 32 -2.50 1.76 -12.66
C ARG A 32 -2.85 2.19 -11.23
N PRO A 33 -2.94 1.28 -10.24
CA PRO A 33 -2.75 1.72 -8.86
C PRO A 33 -1.37 2.40 -8.80
N VAL A 34 -1.25 3.50 -8.04
CA VAL A 34 0.06 4.09 -7.68
C VAL A 34 0.99 2.94 -7.39
N ALA A 35 2.08 2.82 -8.15
CA ALA A 35 2.83 1.57 -8.28
C ALA A 35 3.31 1.08 -6.91
N LEU A 36 2.51 0.22 -6.29
CA LEU A 36 2.89 -0.69 -5.22
C LEU A 36 3.57 -1.88 -5.91
N ALA A 37 4.59 -1.59 -6.71
CA ALA A 37 5.44 -2.61 -7.30
C ALA A 37 6.29 -3.16 -6.16
N PHE A 38 6.08 -4.42 -5.80
CA PHE A 38 6.95 -5.08 -4.84
C PHE A 38 8.36 -5.12 -5.41
N PRO A 39 9.38 -4.68 -4.65
CA PRO A 39 10.77 -4.93 -5.04
C PRO A 39 10.97 -6.45 -5.14
N GLY A 40 11.16 -6.97 -6.35
CA GLY A 40 11.55 -8.38 -6.57
C GLY A 40 10.55 -9.29 -7.31
N GLY A 41 9.39 -8.80 -7.76
CA GLY A 41 8.46 -9.60 -8.57
C GLY A 41 8.87 -9.66 -10.05
N ARG A 42 9.77 -10.59 -10.42
CA ARG A 42 10.02 -10.88 -11.85
C ARG A 42 8.80 -11.57 -12.45
N GLY A 43 7.99 -10.86 -13.23
CA GLY A 43 6.98 -11.47 -14.09
C GLY A 43 7.64 -12.21 -15.26
N HIS A 44 7.40 -13.51 -15.39
CA HIS A 44 7.71 -14.26 -16.61
C HIS A 44 6.71 -13.86 -17.70
N GLY A 45 7.22 -13.42 -18.85
CA GLY A 45 6.41 -13.22 -20.05
C GLY A 45 5.99 -14.57 -20.66
N PRO A 46 4.92 -14.59 -21.48
CA PRO A 46 4.48 -15.79 -22.17
C PRO A 46 5.33 -15.98 -23.44
N ASP A 47 5.90 -17.18 -23.60
CA ASP A 47 6.05 -17.92 -24.86
C ASP A 47 7.16 -18.97 -24.72
N GLY A 48 6.78 -20.25 -24.80
CA GLY A 48 7.67 -21.40 -24.79
C GLY A 48 6.92 -22.71 -24.51
N ASP A 49 6.62 -23.46 -25.56
CA ASP A 49 5.93 -24.76 -25.56
C ASP A 49 6.59 -25.84 -24.68
N PRO A 50 5.84 -26.89 -24.29
CA PRO A 50 6.19 -27.74 -23.15
C PRO A 50 7.20 -28.82 -23.53
N VAL A 51 8.27 -28.94 -22.73
CA VAL A 51 9.11 -30.14 -22.72
C VAL A 51 8.85 -30.87 -21.41
N ALA A 52 8.34 -32.09 -21.54
CA ALA A 52 8.03 -33.00 -20.46
C ALA A 52 9.31 -33.47 -19.72
N GLY A 53 9.16 -33.65 -18.40
CA GLY A 53 10.00 -34.55 -17.61
C GLY A 53 10.91 -33.86 -16.59
N GLY A 54 10.59 -34.04 -15.31
CA GLY A 54 11.51 -33.79 -14.20
C GLY A 54 10.95 -32.85 -13.15
N VAL A 55 10.37 -33.43 -12.09
CA VAL A 55 10.10 -32.72 -10.84
C VAL A 55 11.46 -32.34 -10.24
N ASP A 56 11.90 -31.11 -10.45
CA ASP A 56 13.02 -30.51 -9.72
C ASP A 56 12.47 -29.39 -8.83
N THR A 57 12.04 -29.79 -7.64
CA THR A 57 11.73 -28.89 -6.51
C THR A 57 13.02 -28.22 -6.04
N ARG A 58 13.48 -27.19 -6.75
CA ARG A 58 14.59 -26.34 -6.27
C ARG A 58 14.11 -25.40 -5.18
N THR A 59 14.12 -25.94 -3.97
CA THR A 59 14.72 -25.34 -2.77
C THR A 59 14.65 -23.80 -2.69
N HIS A 60 13.56 -23.29 -2.11
CA HIS A 60 13.62 -22.05 -1.35
C HIS A 60 14.71 -22.20 -0.29
N ARG A 61 15.81 -21.46 -0.44
CA ARG A 61 16.88 -21.41 0.56
C ARG A 61 16.26 -21.08 1.92
N GLY A 62 16.45 -21.97 2.89
CA GLY A 62 15.86 -21.92 4.22
C GLY A 62 16.26 -20.68 5.01
N GLY A 63 15.49 -19.61 4.88
CA GLY A 63 15.37 -18.61 5.93
C GLY A 63 14.57 -19.23 7.07
N ARG A 64 15.11 -19.25 8.29
CA ARG A 64 14.33 -19.62 9.48
C ARG A 64 13.15 -18.66 9.58
N SER A 65 11.93 -19.19 9.57
CA SER A 65 10.75 -18.41 9.93
C SER A 65 10.94 -17.89 11.35
N VAL A 66 10.84 -16.58 11.54
CA VAL A 66 10.84 -15.98 12.87
C VAL A 66 9.45 -16.11 13.47
N ARG A 67 9.40 -16.37 14.77
CA ARG A 67 8.19 -16.22 15.57
C ARG A 67 8.39 -15.06 16.52
N GLY A 68 7.30 -14.36 16.81
CA GLY A 68 7.26 -13.30 17.81
C GLY A 68 7.74 -11.92 17.37
N LEU A 69 7.83 -11.64 16.07
CA LEU A 69 8.18 -10.31 15.57
C LEU A 69 6.92 -9.58 15.07
N VAL A 70 6.61 -8.44 15.68
CA VAL A 70 5.59 -7.50 15.20
C VAL A 70 6.27 -6.22 14.70
N THR A 71 5.96 -5.78 13.49
CA THR A 71 6.40 -4.44 13.02
C THR A 71 5.26 -3.44 13.11
N LEU A 72 5.56 -2.17 13.42
CA LEU A 72 4.56 -1.12 13.58
C LEU A 72 4.68 -0.03 12.51
N THR A 73 3.57 0.31 11.86
CA THR A 73 3.46 1.48 10.96
C THR A 73 2.21 2.27 11.31
N THR A 74 2.33 3.55 11.68
CA THR A 74 1.17 4.38 12.01
C THR A 74 1.35 5.83 11.56
N ASP A 75 0.30 6.64 11.65
CA ASP A 75 0.30 8.10 11.50
C ASP A 75 0.14 8.82 12.86
N PHE A 76 0.42 8.12 13.97
CA PHE A 76 0.18 8.63 15.33
C PHE A 76 1.21 9.66 15.79
N GLY A 77 2.34 9.77 15.08
CA GLY A 77 3.51 10.49 15.51
C GLY A 77 4.17 9.88 16.76
N GLN A 78 5.25 10.53 17.20
CA GLN A 78 6.02 10.14 18.40
C GLN A 78 5.82 11.08 19.60
N ARG A 79 5.00 12.13 19.45
CA ARG A 79 4.78 13.13 20.51
C ARG A 79 3.75 12.69 21.54
N ASP A 80 2.79 11.88 21.11
CA ASP A 80 1.62 11.45 21.88
C ASP A 80 1.75 9.99 22.36
N PRO A 81 1.00 9.56 23.39
CA PRO A 81 1.20 8.25 24.02
C PRO A 81 0.66 7.07 23.19
N TRP A 82 0.11 7.31 22.00
CA TRP A 82 -0.66 6.32 21.24
C TRP A 82 0.18 5.10 20.84
N VAL A 83 1.39 5.30 20.34
CA VAL A 83 2.29 4.21 19.98
C VAL A 83 2.73 3.42 21.22
N ALA A 84 2.99 4.12 22.34
CA ALA A 84 3.33 3.46 23.61
C ALA A 84 2.19 2.59 24.13
N GLN A 85 0.93 3.03 24.01
CA GLN A 85 -0.24 2.23 24.37
C GLN A 85 -0.36 0.98 23.49
N VAL A 86 -0.14 1.09 22.18
CA VAL A 86 -0.12 -0.07 21.27
C VAL A 86 0.94 -1.09 21.71
N ARG A 87 2.16 -0.65 22.01
CA ARG A 87 3.23 -1.55 22.53
C ARG A 87 2.86 -2.16 23.88
N GLY A 88 2.23 -1.39 24.76
CA GLY A 88 1.72 -1.88 26.05
C GLY A 88 0.71 -3.02 25.87
N VAL A 89 -0.19 -2.90 24.89
CA VAL A 89 -1.13 -3.99 24.53
C VAL A 89 -0.40 -5.21 24.01
N LEU A 90 0.56 -5.05 23.10
CA LEU A 90 1.37 -6.18 22.60
C LEU A 90 2.02 -6.93 23.76
N ALA A 91 2.73 -6.21 24.63
CA ALA A 91 3.39 -6.78 25.81
C ALA A 91 2.41 -7.48 26.77
N SER A 92 1.24 -6.88 26.99
CA SER A 92 0.20 -7.42 27.88
C SER A 92 -0.45 -8.69 27.34
N VAL A 93 -0.57 -8.83 26.01
CA VAL A 93 -1.04 -10.08 25.39
C VAL A 93 0.05 -11.13 25.45
N TRP A 94 1.29 -10.77 25.14
CA TRP A 94 2.43 -11.69 25.16
C TRP A 94 2.72 -12.28 26.54
N SER A 95 2.51 -11.52 27.62
CA SER A 95 2.69 -12.03 29.00
C SER A 95 1.74 -13.17 29.37
N ARG A 96 0.69 -13.41 28.57
CA ARG A 96 -0.23 -14.55 28.73
C ARG A 96 0.34 -15.86 28.17
N TYR A 97 1.49 -15.80 27.49
CA TYR A 97 2.17 -16.94 26.87
C TYR A 97 3.52 -17.19 27.59
N PRO A 98 3.59 -18.12 28.55
CA PRO A 98 4.73 -18.28 29.46
C PRO A 98 6.10 -18.48 28.80
N ASP A 99 6.13 -19.16 27.65
CA ASP A 99 7.35 -19.50 26.92
C ASP A 99 7.56 -18.65 25.66
N PHE A 100 6.86 -17.52 25.55
CA PHE A 100 6.89 -16.66 24.37
C PHE A 100 7.51 -15.31 24.69
N VAL A 101 8.50 -14.92 23.90
CA VAL A 101 9.11 -13.59 23.95
C VAL A 101 8.83 -12.88 22.64
N GLY A 102 7.96 -11.87 22.69
CA GLY A 102 7.64 -11.01 21.56
C GLY A 102 8.59 -9.82 21.45
N SER A 103 8.76 -9.33 20.23
CA SER A 103 9.48 -8.09 19.93
C SER A 103 8.63 -7.23 19.00
N ALA A 104 8.57 -5.93 19.31
CA ALA A 104 7.95 -4.93 18.45
C ALA A 104 9.03 -4.04 17.86
N VAL A 105 9.00 -3.84 16.54
CA VAL A 105 9.94 -2.94 15.84
C VAL A 105 9.17 -1.90 15.04
N ASP A 106 9.55 -0.65 15.16
CA ASP A 106 8.90 0.43 14.44
C ASP A 106 9.44 0.53 13.01
N LEU A 107 8.54 0.60 12.04
CA LEU A 107 8.87 1.00 10.68
C LEU A 107 8.76 2.50 10.53
N GLY A 108 7.69 3.11 11.05
CA GLY A 108 7.46 4.55 11.00
C GLY A 108 6.15 4.96 11.67
N HIS A 109 6.15 6.12 12.31
CA HIS A 109 4.99 6.69 13.01
C HIS A 109 4.64 8.11 12.56
N ASP A 110 5.56 8.78 11.87
CA ASP A 110 5.40 10.17 11.39
C ASP A 110 4.89 10.22 9.94
N LEU A 111 4.07 9.24 9.55
CA LEU A 111 3.40 9.26 8.26
C LEU A 111 2.40 10.42 8.20
N PRO A 112 2.09 10.96 7.00
CA PRO A 112 1.10 12.03 6.88
C PRO A 112 -0.25 11.59 7.48
N PRO A 113 -0.82 12.37 8.42
CA PRO A 113 -2.07 12.02 9.07
C PRO A 113 -3.18 11.74 8.05
N HIS A 114 -3.89 10.62 8.24
CA HIS A 114 -5.05 10.21 7.45
C HIS A 114 -4.76 9.85 5.99
N ASP A 115 -3.51 9.92 5.53
CA ASP A 115 -3.14 9.67 4.14
C ASP A 115 -2.90 8.17 3.90
N VAL A 116 -4.00 7.45 3.65
CA VAL A 116 -3.98 5.99 3.39
C VAL A 116 -3.08 5.63 2.21
N ALA A 117 -2.98 6.50 1.19
CA ALA A 117 -2.19 6.21 0.00
C ALA A 117 -0.69 6.35 0.25
N ALA A 118 -0.27 7.41 0.94
CA ALA A 118 1.11 7.57 1.39
C ALA A 118 1.50 6.43 2.33
N ALA A 119 0.59 6.02 3.22
CA ALA A 119 0.79 4.90 4.12
C ALA A 119 0.94 3.55 3.39
N ALA A 120 0.09 3.26 2.42
CA ALA A 120 0.18 2.05 1.60
C ALA A 120 1.53 1.99 0.86
N TRP A 121 1.96 3.12 0.27
CA TRP A 121 3.26 3.21 -0.42
C TRP A 121 4.43 2.97 0.52
N PHE A 122 4.45 3.65 1.67
CA PHE A 122 5.49 3.48 2.68
C PHE A 122 5.53 2.03 3.18
N PHE A 123 4.37 1.49 3.54
CA PHE A 123 4.25 0.20 4.18
C PHE A 123 4.60 -0.97 3.25
N CYS A 124 4.22 -0.92 1.97
CA CYS A 124 4.57 -1.99 1.03
C CYS A 124 6.09 -2.12 0.84
N ARG A 125 6.81 -1.01 0.91
CA ARG A 125 8.28 -0.96 0.82
C ARG A 125 8.94 -1.34 2.14
N ALA A 126 8.49 -0.77 3.24
CA ALA A 126 9.07 -0.99 4.55
C ALA A 126 8.88 -2.44 5.06
N SER A 127 7.81 -3.13 4.63
CA SER A 127 7.55 -4.52 5.02
C SER A 127 8.24 -5.57 4.13
N ALA A 128 8.80 -5.21 2.97
CA ALA A 128 9.24 -6.17 1.95
C ALA A 128 10.47 -7.00 2.32
N THR A 129 11.32 -6.54 3.24
CA THR A 129 12.63 -7.14 3.57
C THR A 129 12.62 -7.97 4.86
N TRP A 130 11.46 -8.11 5.49
CA TRP A 130 11.35 -8.80 6.78
C TRP A 130 11.30 -10.32 6.61
N PRO A 131 11.87 -11.07 7.56
CA PRO A 131 11.84 -12.53 7.53
C PRO A 131 10.40 -13.07 7.60
N ALA A 132 10.19 -14.24 6.97
CA ALA A 132 8.90 -14.94 7.03
C ALA A 132 8.48 -15.23 8.48
N GLY A 133 7.19 -15.14 8.75
CA GLY A 133 6.58 -15.24 10.08
C GLY A 133 6.43 -13.89 10.79
N THR A 134 6.96 -12.80 10.22
CA THR A 134 6.73 -11.45 10.72
C THR A 134 5.25 -11.07 10.64
N VAL A 135 4.73 -10.46 11.70
CA VAL A 135 3.39 -9.87 11.74
C VAL A 135 3.52 -8.36 11.56
N HIS A 136 3.07 -7.84 10.43
CA HIS A 136 3.10 -6.42 10.15
C HIS A 136 1.79 -5.76 10.58
N LEU A 137 1.84 -4.91 11.60
CA LEU A 137 0.72 -4.10 12.06
C LEU A 137 0.82 -2.70 11.48
N ALA A 138 -0.15 -2.32 10.63
CA ALA A 138 -0.23 -1.00 10.04
C ALA A 138 -1.58 -0.33 10.33
N VAL A 139 -1.54 0.90 10.87
CA VAL A 139 -2.72 1.65 11.29
C VAL A 139 -2.60 3.10 10.83
N VAL A 140 -3.18 3.40 9.67
CA VAL A 140 -3.55 4.75 9.21
C VAL A 140 -5.01 4.66 8.84
N ASP A 141 -5.88 5.21 9.70
CA ASP A 141 -7.30 4.85 9.73
C ASP A 141 -8.21 6.05 9.96
N PRO A 142 -8.43 6.90 8.93
CA PRO A 142 -9.42 7.98 9.03
C PRO A 142 -10.85 7.48 9.20
N GLY A 143 -11.11 6.20 8.91
CA GLY A 143 -12.41 5.55 9.04
C GLY A 143 -12.59 4.79 10.37
N VAL A 144 -11.78 5.05 11.39
CA VAL A 144 -11.93 4.40 12.70
C VAL A 144 -13.35 4.61 13.25
N GLY A 145 -13.92 3.58 13.88
CA GLY A 145 -15.30 3.62 14.39
C GLY A 145 -16.40 3.57 13.34
N THR A 146 -16.08 3.48 12.05
CA THR A 146 -17.06 3.29 10.97
C THR A 146 -17.29 1.80 10.65
N LEU A 147 -18.04 1.52 9.58
CA LEU A 147 -18.33 0.16 9.09
C LEU A 147 -17.15 -0.51 8.37
N ARG A 148 -16.01 0.15 8.19
CA ARG A 148 -14.84 -0.43 7.51
C ARG A 148 -14.34 -1.67 8.28
N PRO A 149 -14.09 -2.81 7.61
CA PRO A 149 -13.69 -4.03 8.31
C PRO A 149 -12.32 -3.87 8.97
N ALA A 150 -12.11 -4.56 10.10
CA ALA A 150 -10.80 -4.81 10.66
C ALA A 150 -10.29 -6.13 10.08
N VAL A 151 -9.11 -6.16 9.47
CA VAL A 151 -8.65 -7.33 8.71
C VAL A 151 -7.29 -7.83 9.18
N ALA A 152 -7.10 -9.14 9.02
CA ALA A 152 -5.78 -9.76 9.04
C ALA A 152 -5.59 -10.60 7.77
N CYS A 153 -4.37 -10.61 7.25
CA CYS A 153 -4.00 -11.32 6.03
C CYS A 153 -2.79 -12.21 6.26
N ALA A 154 -2.64 -13.27 5.47
CA ALA A 154 -1.39 -13.99 5.30
C ALA A 154 -1.01 -14.02 3.82
N SER A 155 0.25 -13.70 3.50
CA SER A 155 0.83 -13.78 2.16
C SER A 155 2.36 -13.74 2.25
N ALA A 156 3.05 -14.43 1.34
CA ALA A 156 4.50 -14.52 1.25
C ALA A 156 5.18 -14.97 2.57
N GLY A 157 4.47 -15.78 3.36
CA GLY A 157 4.95 -16.27 4.66
C GLY A 157 4.85 -15.26 5.81
N SER A 158 4.31 -14.05 5.59
CA SER A 158 4.10 -13.02 6.62
C SER A 158 2.61 -12.82 6.91
N PHE A 159 2.32 -12.15 8.02
CA PHE A 159 0.97 -11.69 8.37
C PHE A 159 0.88 -10.18 8.29
N TYR A 160 -0.30 -9.66 7.95
CA TYR A 160 -0.57 -8.22 7.85
C TYR A 160 -1.87 -7.91 8.58
N VAL A 161 -1.86 -6.95 9.49
CA VAL A 161 -3.01 -6.57 10.33
C VAL A 161 -3.26 -5.09 10.19
N GLY A 162 -4.50 -4.70 9.93
CA GLY A 162 -4.85 -3.30 9.75
C GLY A 162 -6.28 -3.05 9.30
N PRO A 163 -6.62 -1.80 8.95
CA PRO A 163 -7.93 -1.42 8.45
C PRO A 163 -8.14 -1.89 7.00
N GLY A 164 -9.34 -2.39 6.69
CA GLY A 164 -9.79 -2.68 5.33
C GLY A 164 -10.22 -1.41 4.60
N ASN A 165 -9.30 -0.45 4.45
CA ASN A 165 -9.55 0.87 3.87
C ASN A 165 -8.70 1.15 2.61
N GLY A 166 -8.06 0.12 2.05
CA GLY A 166 -7.14 0.22 0.92
C GLY A 166 -5.66 0.21 1.33
N LEU A 167 -5.30 0.37 2.61
CA LEU A 167 -3.90 0.35 3.06
C LEU A 167 -3.18 -0.96 2.69
N LEU A 168 -3.90 -2.09 2.75
CA LEU A 168 -3.41 -3.42 2.43
C LEU A 168 -3.73 -3.87 1.00
N GLU A 169 -4.25 -2.99 0.14
CA GLU A 169 -4.70 -3.35 -1.22
C GLU A 169 -3.57 -3.97 -2.06
N PHE A 170 -2.31 -3.58 -1.86
CA PHE A 170 -1.16 -4.15 -2.59
C PHE A 170 -1.03 -5.68 -2.46
N LEU A 171 -1.57 -6.27 -1.39
CA LEU A 171 -1.58 -7.72 -1.21
C LEU A 171 -2.53 -8.41 -2.19
N THR A 172 -3.51 -7.71 -2.76
CA THR A 172 -4.47 -8.28 -3.71
C THR A 172 -3.84 -8.77 -5.01
N ALA A 173 -2.61 -8.37 -5.31
CA ALA A 173 -1.83 -8.89 -6.44
C ALA A 173 -1.14 -10.25 -6.14
N ARG A 174 -1.23 -10.76 -4.91
CA ARG A 174 -0.59 -12.02 -4.48
C ARG A 174 -1.56 -13.19 -4.58
N ASP A 175 -1.16 -14.27 -5.24
CA ASP A 175 -2.02 -15.44 -5.44
C ASP A 175 -2.27 -16.21 -4.13
N ASP A 176 -1.30 -16.23 -3.21
CA ASP A 176 -1.34 -16.93 -1.93
C ASP A 176 -2.06 -16.16 -0.81
N LEU A 177 -2.67 -15.01 -1.12
CA LEU A 177 -3.35 -14.16 -0.16
C LEU A 177 -4.54 -14.89 0.49
N ARG A 178 -4.50 -14.96 1.82
CA ARG A 178 -5.65 -15.31 2.67
C ARG A 178 -6.05 -14.11 3.51
N VAL A 179 -7.36 -13.85 3.65
CA VAL A 179 -7.91 -12.71 4.39
C VAL A 179 -8.94 -13.19 5.40
N VAL A 180 -8.93 -12.60 6.59
CA VAL A 180 -9.99 -12.73 7.61
C VAL A 180 -10.45 -11.37 8.10
N ILE A 181 -11.73 -11.27 8.48
CA ILE A 181 -12.25 -10.14 9.27
C ILE A 181 -12.10 -10.48 10.74
N LEU A 182 -11.46 -9.58 11.49
CA LEU A 182 -11.26 -9.70 12.93
C LEU A 182 -12.60 -9.47 13.66
N ASP A 183 -13.23 -10.56 14.09
CA ASP A 183 -14.53 -10.55 14.75
C ASP A 183 -14.61 -11.49 15.97
N ARG A 184 -13.45 -11.97 16.44
CA ARG A 184 -13.34 -12.97 17.50
C ARG A 184 -13.00 -12.29 18.83
N PRO A 185 -13.93 -12.22 19.81
CA PRO A 185 -13.73 -11.52 21.07
C PRO A 185 -12.48 -11.94 21.86
N LEU A 186 -12.07 -13.21 21.75
CA LEU A 186 -10.88 -13.73 22.43
C LEU A 186 -9.57 -13.05 21.99
N TYR A 187 -9.54 -12.46 20.80
CA TYR A 187 -8.34 -11.90 20.17
C TYR A 187 -8.43 -10.39 19.93
N GLN A 188 -9.36 -9.72 20.62
CA GLN A 188 -9.58 -8.27 20.60
C GLN A 188 -9.96 -7.78 22.00
N GLY A 189 -10.08 -6.46 22.15
CA GLY A 189 -10.36 -5.78 23.41
C GLY A 189 -9.10 -5.38 24.15
N HIS A 190 -9.19 -4.28 24.88
CA HIS A 190 -8.10 -3.79 25.71
C HIS A 190 -7.75 -4.83 26.80
N PRO A 191 -6.47 -5.21 27.00
CA PRO A 191 -6.10 -6.32 27.89
C PRO A 191 -6.52 -6.18 29.35
N LEU A 192 -6.74 -4.94 29.82
CA LEU A 192 -7.13 -4.67 31.21
C LEU A 192 -8.65 -4.50 31.41
N THR A 193 -9.38 -4.07 30.39
CA THR A 193 -10.81 -3.73 30.52
C THR A 193 -11.72 -4.64 29.69
N GLY A 194 -11.18 -5.30 28.67
CA GLY A 194 -11.94 -6.07 27.67
C GLY A 194 -12.70 -5.20 26.66
N GLU A 195 -12.66 -3.87 26.80
CA GLU A 195 -13.44 -2.95 25.97
C GLU A 195 -12.78 -2.65 24.63
N ILE A 196 -13.58 -2.27 23.65
CA ILE A 196 -13.13 -1.79 22.34
C ILE A 196 -13.54 -0.32 22.20
N SER A 197 -12.55 0.58 22.14
CA SER A 197 -12.79 1.99 21.89
C SER A 197 -13.22 2.23 20.44
N THR A 198 -14.24 3.06 20.25
CA THR A 198 -14.70 3.50 18.93
C THR A 198 -13.69 4.38 18.20
N THR A 199 -12.72 4.97 18.90
CA THR A 199 -11.72 5.89 18.34
C THR A 199 -10.32 5.31 18.31
N PHE A 200 -10.11 4.09 18.83
CA PHE A 200 -8.75 3.53 18.94
C PHE A 200 -8.65 2.04 18.65
N HIS A 201 -9.17 1.61 17.50
CA HIS A 201 -9.02 0.23 17.01
C HIS A 201 -7.55 -0.20 16.82
N GLY A 202 -6.62 0.74 16.63
CA GLY A 202 -5.17 0.49 16.70
C GLY A 202 -4.75 -0.25 17.96
N ARG A 203 -5.22 0.24 19.12
CA ARG A 203 -4.93 -0.32 20.43
C ARG A 203 -5.82 -1.52 20.76
N ASP A 204 -7.11 -1.45 20.43
CA ASP A 204 -8.09 -2.40 21.00
C ASP A 204 -8.46 -3.55 20.06
N VAL A 205 -8.17 -3.46 18.76
CA VAL A 205 -8.52 -4.51 17.78
C VAL A 205 -7.27 -5.05 17.10
N PHE A 206 -6.46 -4.15 16.55
CA PHE A 206 -5.33 -4.55 15.72
C PHE A 206 -4.12 -5.03 16.53
N ALA A 207 -3.76 -4.32 17.62
CA ALA A 207 -2.65 -4.73 18.46
C ALA A 207 -2.87 -6.10 19.13
N PRO A 208 -4.03 -6.41 19.75
CA PRO A 208 -4.26 -7.73 20.32
C PRO A 208 -4.19 -8.84 19.25
N ALA A 209 -4.85 -8.66 18.11
CA ALA A 209 -4.82 -9.63 17.02
C ALA A 209 -3.39 -9.87 16.51
N ALA A 210 -2.61 -8.81 16.30
CA ALA A 210 -1.21 -8.92 15.88
C ALA A 210 -0.35 -9.65 16.93
N ALA A 211 -0.55 -9.37 18.22
CA ALA A 211 0.17 -10.04 19.29
C ALA A 211 -0.12 -11.55 19.35
N HIS A 212 -1.39 -11.93 19.20
CA HIS A 212 -1.82 -13.33 19.16
C HIS A 212 -1.26 -14.08 17.95
N LEU A 213 -1.30 -13.47 16.75
CA LEU A 213 -0.69 -14.05 15.55
C LEU A 213 0.82 -14.25 15.75
N ALA A 214 1.50 -13.27 16.34
CA ALA A 214 2.94 -13.36 16.60
C ALA A 214 3.28 -14.47 17.61
N ALA A 215 2.38 -14.74 18.56
CA ALA A 215 2.44 -15.85 19.50
C ALA A 215 2.10 -17.23 18.88
N GLY A 216 1.77 -17.28 17.59
CA GLY A 216 1.52 -18.51 16.85
C GLY A 216 0.05 -18.94 16.79
N VAL A 217 -0.90 -18.06 17.17
CA VAL A 217 -2.32 -18.30 16.92
C VAL A 217 -2.56 -18.34 15.41
N PRO A 218 -3.24 -19.37 14.86
CA PRO A 218 -3.57 -19.44 13.43
C PRO A 218 -4.44 -18.26 12.97
N LEU A 219 -4.26 -17.82 11.72
CA LEU A 219 -5.04 -16.73 11.11
C LEU A 219 -6.55 -16.98 11.20
N GLU A 220 -6.96 -18.23 10.99
CA GLU A 220 -8.36 -18.65 10.98
C GLU A 220 -9.02 -18.60 12.36
N GLN A 221 -8.23 -18.52 13.44
CA GLN A 221 -8.75 -18.36 14.80
C GLN A 221 -9.04 -16.91 15.15
N VAL A 222 -8.33 -15.94 14.57
CA VAL A 222 -8.50 -14.51 14.93
C VAL A 222 -9.67 -13.84 14.21
N GLY A 223 -10.26 -14.50 13.20
CA GLY A 223 -11.33 -13.91 12.40
C GLY A 223 -12.07 -14.92 11.53
N ARG A 224 -13.18 -14.48 10.94
CA ARG A 224 -13.89 -15.25 9.89
C ARG A 224 -13.25 -15.05 8.51
N PRO A 225 -13.30 -16.04 7.60
CA PRO A 225 -12.81 -15.87 6.22
C PRO A 225 -13.44 -14.68 5.50
N ALA A 226 -12.65 -14.01 4.67
CA ALA A 226 -13.04 -12.80 3.93
C ALA A 226 -12.41 -12.77 2.53
N GLY A 227 -12.89 -11.88 1.68
CA GLY A 227 -12.45 -11.71 0.30
C GLY A 227 -11.40 -10.61 0.11
N ARG A 228 -10.85 -10.53 -1.11
CA ARG A 228 -9.91 -9.46 -1.51
C ARG A 228 -10.53 -8.06 -1.47
N ASP A 229 -11.85 -7.98 -1.61
CA ASP A 229 -12.58 -6.71 -1.59
C ASP A 229 -12.70 -6.13 -0.18
N ASP A 230 -12.61 -6.97 0.87
CA ASP A 230 -12.63 -6.54 2.27
C ASP A 230 -11.35 -5.80 2.67
N LEU A 231 -10.28 -5.84 1.86
CA LEU A 231 -9.10 -5.01 2.06
C LEU A 231 -9.34 -3.53 1.72
N GLY A 232 -10.49 -3.22 1.12
CA GLY A 232 -10.81 -1.91 0.59
C GLY A 232 -10.05 -1.61 -0.70
N ARG A 233 -10.25 -0.38 -1.19
CA ARG A 233 -9.57 0.16 -2.37
C ARG A 233 -9.03 1.53 -2.01
N MET A 234 -7.81 1.80 -2.45
CA MET A 234 -7.18 3.10 -2.35
C MET A 234 -8.04 4.13 -3.09
N PRO A 235 -8.25 5.33 -2.51
CA PRO A 235 -9.09 6.38 -3.09
C PRO A 235 -8.73 6.68 -4.55
N ALA A 236 -9.71 7.01 -5.37
CA ALA A 236 -9.49 7.25 -6.80
C ALA A 236 -8.54 8.43 -7.04
N GLU A 237 -8.55 9.42 -6.15
CA GLU A 237 -7.69 10.61 -6.16
C GLU A 237 -6.21 10.26 -5.91
N ALA A 238 -5.97 9.10 -5.29
CA ALA A 238 -4.65 8.53 -5.13
C ALA A 238 -4.24 7.62 -6.30
N ARG A 239 -4.99 7.60 -7.40
CA ARG A 239 -4.65 6.87 -8.63
C ARG A 239 -4.42 7.88 -9.75
N SER A 240 -3.36 7.66 -10.52
CA SER A 240 -3.03 8.48 -11.69
C SER A 240 -2.81 7.57 -12.89
N GLU A 241 -3.32 7.98 -14.06
CA GLU A 241 -3.01 7.28 -15.32
C GLU A 241 -1.60 7.60 -15.81
N ALA A 242 -1.10 8.78 -15.50
CA ALA A 242 0.25 9.22 -15.79
C ALA A 242 1.15 9.03 -14.55
N PRO A 243 2.45 8.75 -14.73
CA PRO A 243 3.34 8.65 -13.59
C PRO A 243 3.32 9.94 -12.75
N CYS A 244 3.37 9.83 -11.43
CA CYS A 244 3.34 10.98 -10.54
C CYS A 244 4.29 10.81 -9.35
N ILE A 245 4.57 11.91 -8.65
CA ILE A 245 5.33 11.91 -7.40
C ILE A 245 4.46 11.30 -6.31
N VAL A 246 4.96 10.25 -5.65
CA VAL A 246 4.22 9.48 -4.65
C VAL A 246 4.79 9.65 -3.24
N TRP A 247 6.05 10.05 -3.13
CA TRP A 247 6.71 10.30 -1.85
C TRP A 247 7.77 11.40 -1.97
N ILE A 248 7.90 12.19 -0.90
CA ILE A 248 9.05 13.09 -0.71
C ILE A 248 9.79 12.58 0.51
N ASP A 249 11.06 12.21 0.36
CA ASP A 249 11.86 11.74 1.49
C ASP A 249 12.32 12.87 2.41
N ARG A 250 12.91 12.51 3.55
CA ARG A 250 13.40 13.47 4.55
C ARG A 250 14.51 14.40 4.03
N PHE A 251 15.19 14.05 2.94
CA PHE A 251 16.22 14.87 2.31
C PHE A 251 15.63 15.80 1.24
N GLY A 252 14.34 15.66 0.94
CA GLY A 252 13.64 16.39 -0.09
C GLY A 252 13.79 15.81 -1.49
N ASN A 253 14.25 14.56 -1.63
CA ASN A 253 14.19 13.86 -2.91
C ASN A 253 12.74 13.45 -3.20
N ALA A 254 12.32 13.61 -4.45
CA ALA A 254 10.97 13.27 -4.87
C ALA A 254 10.96 11.92 -5.58
N ILE A 255 10.24 10.95 -5.04
CA ILE A 255 10.11 9.61 -5.59
C ILE A 255 8.79 9.51 -6.35
N SER A 256 8.86 8.99 -7.58
CA SER A 256 7.69 8.75 -8.42
C SER A 256 7.25 7.29 -8.44
N ASP A 257 6.10 7.01 -9.04
CA ASP A 257 5.66 5.66 -9.41
C ASP A 257 6.07 5.25 -10.85
N LEU A 258 6.95 6.02 -11.49
CA LEU A 258 7.48 5.68 -12.80
C LEU A 258 8.45 4.50 -12.68
N ASP A 259 7.97 3.32 -13.00
CA ASP A 259 8.74 2.08 -13.07
C ASP A 259 9.72 2.08 -14.25
N GLN A 260 10.98 1.72 -14.00
CA GLN A 260 12.06 1.70 -15.00
C GLN A 260 11.78 0.77 -16.18
N ASP A 261 11.05 -0.33 -15.94
CA ASP A 261 10.73 -1.37 -16.93
C ASP A 261 9.38 -1.10 -17.63
N SER A 262 8.74 0.02 -17.34
CA SER A 262 7.56 0.49 -18.06
C SER A 262 7.92 1.09 -19.42
N ALA A 263 6.92 1.22 -20.30
CA ALA A 263 7.11 1.89 -21.59
C ALA A 263 7.53 3.36 -21.42
N ASP A 264 6.98 4.05 -20.43
CA ASP A 264 7.39 5.41 -20.05
C ASP A 264 8.80 5.44 -19.45
N GLY A 265 9.17 4.45 -18.62
CA GLY A 265 10.49 4.36 -18.02
C GLY A 265 11.59 4.17 -19.05
N ARG A 266 11.38 3.25 -20.01
CA ARG A 266 12.28 3.08 -21.17
C ARG A 266 12.39 4.33 -22.03
N ARG A 267 11.29 5.09 -22.19
CA ARG A 267 11.33 6.37 -22.91
C ARG A 267 12.14 7.42 -22.17
N ALA A 268 11.91 7.60 -20.87
CA ALA A 268 12.67 8.52 -20.03
C ALA A 268 14.18 8.20 -20.08
N GLN A 269 14.52 6.91 -20.02
CA GLN A 269 15.90 6.43 -20.20
C GLN A 269 16.49 6.81 -21.57
N ALA A 270 15.72 6.65 -22.65
CA ALA A 270 16.19 6.93 -24.01
C ALA A 270 16.33 8.42 -24.31
N THR A 271 15.43 9.26 -23.81
CA THR A 271 15.45 10.72 -24.03
C THR A 271 16.37 11.45 -23.05
N GLY A 272 16.68 10.81 -21.92
CA GLY A 272 17.40 11.40 -20.79
C GLY A 272 16.66 12.54 -20.11
N ARG A 273 15.34 12.65 -20.32
CA ARG A 273 14.56 13.83 -19.92
C ARG A 273 13.18 13.45 -19.41
N ILE A 274 12.75 14.16 -18.37
CA ILE A 274 11.38 14.23 -17.90
C ILE A 274 10.97 15.69 -17.71
N SER A 275 9.68 15.99 -17.65
CA SER A 275 9.17 17.30 -17.25
C SER A 275 8.16 17.23 -16.11
N LEU A 276 8.18 18.25 -15.26
CA LEU A 276 7.23 18.49 -14.17
C LEU A 276 6.80 19.94 -14.20
N GLU A 277 5.49 20.20 -14.36
CA GLU A 277 4.94 21.56 -14.50
C GLU A 277 5.72 22.41 -15.54
N GLY A 278 6.11 21.79 -16.67
CA GLY A 278 6.88 22.45 -17.75
C GLY A 278 8.39 22.60 -17.50
N LYS A 279 8.91 22.25 -16.31
CA LYS A 279 10.35 22.26 -16.02
C LYS A 279 10.99 20.95 -16.46
N VAL A 280 11.99 21.02 -17.33
CA VAL A 280 12.73 19.83 -17.82
C VAL A 280 13.82 19.46 -16.82
N ILE A 281 13.87 18.18 -16.45
CA ILE A 281 14.92 17.61 -15.59
C ILE A 281 15.68 16.57 -16.40
N SER A 282 17.01 16.67 -16.40
CA SER A 282 17.89 15.78 -17.16
C SER A 282 18.42 14.63 -16.29
N GLY A 283 18.71 13.49 -16.92
CA GLY A 283 19.18 12.27 -16.28
C GLY A 283 19.22 11.09 -17.28
N PRO A 284 19.32 9.83 -16.81
CA PRO A 284 19.64 9.47 -15.44
C PRO A 284 21.07 9.89 -15.11
N VAL A 285 21.28 10.32 -13.88
CA VAL A 285 22.64 10.47 -13.31
C VAL A 285 22.94 9.21 -12.50
N LEU A 286 24.14 8.63 -12.63
CA LEU A 286 24.47 7.35 -11.98
C LEU A 286 24.80 7.56 -10.49
N THR A 287 25.33 8.72 -10.11
CA THR A 287 25.61 9.07 -8.70
C THR A 287 25.43 10.57 -8.41
N TYR A 288 25.09 10.93 -7.16
CA TYR A 288 24.99 12.32 -6.66
C TYR A 288 26.26 13.19 -6.90
N GLY A 289 27.39 12.58 -7.30
CA GLY A 289 28.65 13.27 -7.60
C GLY A 289 28.76 13.82 -9.03
N GLU A 290 27.90 13.40 -9.95
CA GLU A 290 27.95 13.77 -11.37
C GLU A 290 27.15 15.04 -11.70
N SER A 291 26.32 15.54 -10.78
CA SER A 291 25.57 16.78 -10.98
C SER A 291 26.42 18.01 -10.66
N ALA A 292 26.55 18.94 -11.61
CA ALA A 292 27.18 20.23 -11.37
C ALA A 292 26.31 21.11 -10.43
N GLY A 293 26.79 21.32 -9.20
CA GLY A 293 26.20 22.26 -8.24
C GLY A 293 24.77 21.92 -7.84
N GLU A 294 23.88 22.91 -7.86
CA GLU A 294 22.47 22.81 -7.41
C GLU A 294 21.51 22.45 -8.54
N THR A 295 22.01 21.91 -9.66
CA THR A 295 21.16 21.54 -10.80
C THR A 295 20.33 20.31 -10.45
N PRO A 296 18.98 20.36 -10.57
CA PRO A 296 18.14 19.18 -10.38
C PRO A 296 18.42 18.10 -11.41
N PHE A 297 18.39 16.86 -10.96
CA PHE A 297 18.57 15.69 -11.81
C PHE A 297 17.62 14.57 -11.41
N TRP A 298 17.41 13.61 -12.31
CA TRP A 298 16.72 12.37 -11.99
C TRP A 298 17.64 11.16 -12.06
N TYR A 299 17.31 10.12 -11.32
CA TYR A 299 18.03 8.84 -11.27
C TYR A 299 17.05 7.70 -10.99
N TRP A 300 17.50 6.45 -11.19
CA TRP A 300 16.72 5.28 -10.77
C TRP A 300 17.02 4.95 -9.32
N GLY A 301 15.99 5.04 -8.48
CA GLY A 301 16.07 4.67 -7.08
C GLY A 301 16.29 3.17 -6.87
N SER A 302 16.72 2.80 -5.66
CA SER A 302 16.91 1.39 -5.28
C SER A 302 15.64 0.55 -5.38
N GLY A 303 14.46 1.18 -5.36
CA GLY A 303 13.17 0.53 -5.57
C GLY A 303 12.74 0.42 -7.03
N GLY A 304 13.61 0.70 -8.01
CA GLY A 304 13.31 0.56 -9.45
C GLY A 304 12.41 1.66 -10.03
N THR A 305 12.19 2.74 -9.27
CA THR A 305 11.34 3.87 -9.66
C THR A 305 12.17 5.14 -9.86
N LEU A 306 11.70 6.06 -10.71
CA LEU A 306 12.39 7.33 -10.94
C LEU A 306 12.34 8.21 -9.68
N GLU A 307 13.49 8.72 -9.28
CA GLU A 307 13.67 9.67 -8.18
C GLU A 307 14.32 10.95 -8.68
N ILE A 308 13.98 12.08 -8.07
CA ILE A 308 14.49 13.42 -8.42
C ILE A 308 15.21 13.97 -7.21
N GLY A 309 16.45 14.39 -7.42
CA GLY A 309 17.32 14.91 -6.38
C GLY A 309 17.99 16.22 -6.79
N VAL A 310 18.50 16.90 -5.77
CA VAL A 310 19.43 18.04 -5.91
C VAL A 310 20.56 17.77 -4.93
N ARG A 311 21.80 18.01 -5.35
CA ARG A 311 22.95 17.80 -4.48
C ARG A 311 22.90 18.76 -3.29
N SER A 312 22.95 18.21 -2.07
CA SER A 312 22.99 18.95 -0.80
C SER A 312 21.81 19.91 -0.54
N ARG A 313 20.69 19.78 -1.25
CA ARG A 313 19.46 20.57 -1.04
C ARG A 313 18.21 19.73 -1.30
N SER A 314 17.08 20.20 -0.76
CA SER A 314 15.77 19.62 -1.03
C SER A 314 15.34 19.92 -2.46
N ALA A 315 15.17 18.89 -3.28
CA ALA A 315 14.59 19.02 -4.61
C ALA A 315 13.13 19.48 -4.52
N ALA A 316 12.40 18.98 -3.53
CA ALA A 316 11.02 19.37 -3.28
C ALA A 316 10.87 20.87 -3.00
N GLU A 317 11.73 21.45 -2.16
CA GLU A 317 11.70 22.89 -1.89
C GLU A 317 12.15 23.71 -3.11
N LEU A 318 13.25 23.32 -3.77
CA LEU A 318 13.80 24.05 -4.90
C LEU A 318 12.84 24.09 -6.10
N LEU A 319 12.18 22.96 -6.37
CA LEU A 319 11.32 22.80 -7.54
C LEU A 319 9.83 23.01 -7.24
N GLY A 320 9.45 23.08 -5.96
CA GLY A 320 8.04 23.12 -5.53
C GLY A 320 7.33 21.77 -5.66
N LEU A 321 8.07 20.66 -5.52
CA LEU A 321 7.51 19.31 -5.71
C LEU A 321 6.62 18.91 -4.54
N ARG A 322 5.52 18.25 -4.88
CA ARG A 322 4.55 17.71 -3.93
C ARG A 322 4.00 16.39 -4.44
N ARG A 323 3.49 15.56 -3.53
CA ARG A 323 2.79 14.31 -3.88
C ARG A 323 1.64 14.62 -4.85
N GLY A 324 1.45 13.76 -5.85
CA GLY A 324 0.45 13.90 -6.90
C GLY A 324 0.90 14.71 -8.12
N LEU A 325 2.07 15.35 -8.11
CA LEU A 325 2.57 16.01 -9.31
C LEU A 325 2.88 15.01 -10.41
N VAL A 326 2.29 15.23 -11.59
CA VAL A 326 2.44 14.35 -12.76
C VAL A 326 3.79 14.57 -13.43
N LEU A 327 4.48 13.47 -13.72
CA LEU A 327 5.66 13.42 -14.55
C LEU A 327 5.23 13.25 -16.01
N GLU A 328 5.73 14.12 -16.85
CA GLU A 328 5.62 14.02 -18.29
C GLU A 328 6.90 13.41 -18.85
N VAL A 329 6.73 12.35 -19.64
CA VAL A 329 7.82 11.76 -20.42
C VAL A 329 7.67 12.26 -21.86
N PRO A 330 8.71 12.87 -22.46
CA PRO A 330 8.65 13.34 -23.83
C PRO A 330 8.18 12.23 -24.78
N LYS A 331 7.24 12.57 -25.66
CA LYS A 331 6.86 11.69 -26.76
C LYS A 331 8.01 11.69 -27.77
N SER A 332 8.37 10.49 -28.24
CA SER A 332 9.28 10.29 -29.38
C SER A 332 8.78 10.98 -30.63
#